data_AF-A0A9W4X3C7-F1
#
_entry.id   AF-A0A9W4X3C7-F1
#
_cell.length_a   1.000
_cell.length_b   1.000
_cell.length_c   1.000
_cell.angle_alpha   90.00
_cell.angle_beta   90.00
_cell.angle_gamma   90.00
#
_symmetry.space_group_name_H-M   'P 1'
#
loop_
_entity.id
_entity.type
_entity.pdbx_description
1 polymer ?
#
loop_
_entity_poly.entity_id
_entity_poly.type
_entity_poly.pdbx_seq_one_letter_code
_entity_poly.pdbx_strand_id
1 'polypeptide(L)'
;MKKLTIILFLILLSFTNKVNAQNAQAIFLDNLESFERLANNENESISLNKVYEARKFLIDITGITYKMEEVFDMPVFPPDKTIKKWRSWFEKNKDLLYYDEKEKEVKVRKK
;
A
#
# COMPACT_ATOMS: atom_id res chain seq x y z
N MET A 1 3.58 29.36 31.56
CA MET A 1 4.46 28.27 31.06
C MET A 1 3.70 26.99 30.72
N LYS A 2 2.90 26.39 31.64
CA LYS A 2 2.16 25.13 31.39
C LYS A 2 1.23 25.12 30.16
N LYS A 3 0.56 26.25 29.85
CA LYS A 3 -0.31 26.37 28.66
C LYS A 3 0.45 26.31 27.33
N LEU A 4 1.68 26.83 27.28
CA LEU A 4 2.52 26.81 26.07
C LEU A 4 3.02 25.40 25.75
N THR A 5 3.33 24.62 26.80
CA THR A 5 3.81 23.24 26.68
C THR A 5 2.75 22.32 26.07
N ILE A 6 1.48 22.51 26.43
CA ILE A 6 0.36 21.72 25.89
C ILE A 6 0.14 22.00 24.40
N ILE A 7 0.22 23.27 23.98
CA ILE A 7 0.08 23.65 22.57
C ILE A 7 1.21 23.04 21.72
N LEU A 8 2.45 23.11 22.22
CA LEU A 8 3.60 22.51 21.53
C LEU A 8 3.45 20.98 21.39
N PHE A 9 2.90 20.31 22.41
CA PHE A 9 2.68 18.86 22.38
C PHE A 9 1.61 18.44 21.37
N LEU A 10 0.50 19.20 21.24
CA LEU A 10 -0.55 18.93 20.26
C LEU A 10 -0.06 19.11 18.81
N ILE A 11 0.82 20.09 18.58
CA ILE A 11 1.44 20.32 17.27
C ILE A 11 2.32 19.13 16.89
N LEU A 12 3.19 18.67 17.80
CA LEU A 12 4.08 17.52 17.56
C LEU A 12 3.30 16.23 17.25
N LEU A 13 2.22 15.96 17.97
CA LEU A 13 1.35 14.81 17.72
C LEU A 13 0.67 14.85 16.34
N SER A 14 0.39 16.05 15.82
CA SER A 14 -0.23 16.20 14.50
C SER A 14 0.77 15.90 13.38
N PHE A 15 2.04 16.26 13.57
CA PHE A 15 3.11 15.98 12.61
C PHE A 15 3.44 14.48 12.52
N THR A 16 3.52 13.77 13.64
CA THR A 16 3.84 12.34 13.63
C THR A 16 2.77 11.51 12.91
N ASN A 17 1.49 11.84 13.11
CA ASN A 17 0.38 11.17 12.43
C ASN A 17 0.42 11.38 10.91
N LYS A 18 0.76 12.60 10.46
CA LYS A 18 0.85 12.93 9.03
C LYS A 18 2.00 12.18 8.35
N VAL A 19 3.17 12.13 8.99
CA VAL A 19 4.35 11.40 8.47
C VAL A 19 4.06 9.91 8.36
N ASN A 20 3.44 9.32 9.38
CA ASN A 20 3.08 7.90 9.38
C ASN A 20 2.09 7.56 8.23
N ALA A 21 1.06 8.38 8.03
CA ALA A 21 0.13 8.21 6.92
C ALA A 21 0.82 8.35 5.54
N GLN A 22 1.71 9.34 5.40
CA GLN A 22 2.47 9.54 4.15
C GLN A 22 3.37 8.34 3.84
N ASN A 23 4.04 7.77 4.84
CA ASN A 23 4.85 6.56 4.68
C ASN A 23 4.01 5.36 4.25
N ALA A 24 2.83 5.18 4.84
CA ALA A 24 1.93 4.09 4.49
C ALA A 24 1.39 4.20 3.06
N GLN A 25 1.03 5.42 2.63
CA GLN A 25 0.61 5.69 1.26
C GLN A 25 1.73 5.43 0.24
N ALA A 26 2.97 5.83 0.56
CA ALA A 26 4.12 5.59 -0.30
C ALA A 26 4.41 4.09 -0.46
N ILE A 27 4.40 3.31 0.63
CA ILE A 27 4.59 1.85 0.57
C ILE A 27 3.50 1.21 -0.29
N PHE A 28 2.24 1.66 -0.17
CA PHE A 28 1.17 1.14 -1.03
C PHE A 28 1.43 1.42 -2.51
N LEU A 29 1.80 2.66 -2.83
CA LEU A 29 2.08 3.09 -4.20
C LEU A 29 3.27 2.33 -4.80
N ASP A 30 4.36 2.13 -4.07
CA ASP A 30 5.53 1.39 -4.55
C ASP A 30 5.18 -0.05 -4.99
N ASN A 31 4.28 -0.70 -4.25
CA ASN A 31 3.79 -2.04 -4.58
C ASN A 31 2.86 -2.00 -5.81
N LEU A 32 1.96 -1.01 -5.91
CA LEU A 32 1.06 -0.86 -7.05
C LEU A 32 1.79 -0.49 -8.35
N GLU A 33 2.69 0.48 -8.29
CA GLU A 33 3.47 0.96 -9.43
C GLU A 33 4.35 -0.13 -10.03
N SER A 34 4.77 -1.10 -9.23
CA SER A 34 5.50 -2.27 -9.72
C SER A 34 4.69 -3.06 -10.76
N PHE A 35 3.36 -3.09 -10.64
CA PHE A 35 2.48 -3.71 -11.65
C PHE A 35 2.11 -2.76 -12.79
N GLU A 36 1.93 -1.47 -12.50
CA GLU A 36 1.60 -0.49 -13.53
C GLU A 36 2.77 -0.28 -14.51
N ARG A 37 4.02 -0.32 -14.04
CA ARG A 37 5.19 -0.27 -14.94
C ARG A 37 5.22 -1.46 -15.89
N LEU A 38 4.93 -2.67 -15.40
CA LEU A 38 4.88 -3.88 -16.22
C LEU A 38 3.74 -3.85 -17.23
N ALA A 39 2.55 -3.38 -16.82
CA ALA A 39 1.41 -3.25 -17.72
C ALA A 39 1.64 -2.23 -18.84
N ASN A 40 2.49 -1.21 -18.61
CA ASN A 40 2.80 -0.16 -19.58
C ASN A 40 4.09 -0.41 -20.39
N ASN A 41 4.95 -1.34 -19.96
CA ASN A 41 6.23 -1.65 -20.60
C ASN A 41 6.52 -3.15 -20.54
N GLU A 42 6.36 -3.82 -21.67
CA GLU A 42 6.62 -5.26 -21.83
C GLU A 42 8.10 -5.64 -21.60
N ASN A 43 9.02 -4.67 -21.68
CA ASN A 43 10.45 -4.88 -21.42
C ASN A 43 10.86 -4.60 -19.97
N GLU A 44 9.94 -4.16 -19.11
CA GLU A 44 10.23 -3.94 -17.70
C GLU A 44 10.52 -5.30 -17.03
N SER A 45 11.69 -5.42 -16.41
CA SER A 45 12.03 -6.62 -15.64
C SER A 45 11.67 -6.41 -14.17
N ILE A 46 11.05 -7.42 -13.57
CA ILE A 46 10.75 -7.44 -12.14
C ILE A 46 11.15 -8.80 -11.56
N SER A 47 11.67 -8.82 -10.34
CA SER A 47 11.92 -10.10 -9.67
C SER A 47 10.60 -10.77 -9.29
N LEU A 48 10.53 -12.10 -9.48
CA LEU A 48 9.34 -12.89 -9.13
C LEU A 48 8.99 -12.78 -7.64
N ASN A 49 10.00 -12.64 -6.77
CA ASN A 49 9.79 -12.39 -5.34
C ASN A 49 9.08 -11.06 -5.12
N LYS A 50 9.50 -9.99 -5.81
CA LYS A 50 8.85 -8.68 -5.69
C LYS A 50 7.41 -8.71 -6.20
N VAL A 51 7.14 -9.46 -7.27
CA VAL A 51 5.77 -9.71 -7.77
C VAL A 51 4.93 -10.41 -6.70
N TYR A 52 5.46 -11.47 -6.10
CA TYR A 52 4.76 -12.24 -5.08
C TYR A 52 4.41 -11.38 -3.86
N GLU A 53 5.40 -10.69 -3.29
CA GLU A 53 5.21 -9.86 -2.10
C GLU A 53 4.29 -8.67 -2.37
N ALA A 54 4.48 -7.96 -3.48
CA ALA A 54 3.63 -6.82 -3.83
C ALA A 54 2.19 -7.25 -4.08
N ARG A 55 1.98 -8.38 -4.75
CA ARG A 55 0.64 -8.94 -4.96
C ARG A 55 -0.02 -9.31 -3.64
N LYS A 56 0.70 -10.03 -2.77
CA LYS A 56 0.20 -10.44 -1.46
C LYS A 56 -0.20 -9.23 -0.65
N PHE A 57 0.69 -8.25 -0.55
CA PHE A 57 0.44 -6.97 0.11
C PHE A 57 -0.83 -6.28 -0.40
N LEU A 58 -0.98 -6.12 -1.73
CA LEU A 58 -2.14 -5.43 -2.30
C LEU A 58 -3.44 -6.20 -2.04
N ILE A 59 -3.40 -7.54 -2.09
CA ILE A 59 -4.55 -8.39 -1.74
C ILE A 59 -4.91 -8.23 -0.26
N ASP A 60 -3.93 -8.29 0.64
CA ASP A 60 -4.16 -8.23 2.08
C ASP A 60 -4.73 -6.87 2.49
N ILE A 61 -4.25 -5.77 1.90
CA ILE A 61 -4.73 -4.42 2.19
C ILE A 61 -6.13 -4.17 1.60
N THR A 62 -6.36 -4.59 0.35
CA THR A 62 -7.56 -4.18 -0.39
C THR A 62 -8.69 -5.20 -0.36
N GLY A 63 -8.38 -6.46 -0.07
CA GLY A 63 -9.26 -7.62 -0.26
C GLY A 63 -9.57 -7.95 -1.73
N ILE A 64 -8.97 -7.24 -2.69
CA ILE A 64 -9.26 -7.42 -4.12
C ILE A 64 -8.39 -8.54 -4.66
N THR A 65 -9.02 -9.68 -4.94
CA THR A 65 -8.40 -10.86 -5.54
C THR A 65 -8.69 -10.96 -7.04
N TYR A 66 -7.99 -11.87 -7.71
CA TYR A 66 -8.20 -12.27 -9.09
C TYR A 66 -7.91 -13.77 -9.23
N LYS A 67 -8.25 -14.36 -10.37
CA LYS A 67 -7.96 -15.77 -10.64
C LYS A 67 -6.44 -15.97 -10.66
N MET A 68 -5.92 -16.59 -9.61
CA MET A 68 -4.56 -17.11 -9.56
C MET A 68 -4.59 -18.51 -10.18
N GLU A 69 -3.62 -18.85 -11.04
CA GLU A 69 -3.44 -20.23 -11.49
C GLU A 69 -2.94 -21.10 -10.32
N GLU A 70 -2.91 -22.42 -10.52
CA GLU A 70 -2.70 -23.39 -9.45
C GLU A 70 -1.33 -23.23 -8.78
N VAL A 71 -1.17 -23.87 -7.62
CA VAL A 71 -0.08 -23.69 -6.66
C VAL A 71 1.33 -23.95 -7.23
N PHE A 72 1.43 -24.53 -8.43
CA PHE A 72 2.68 -24.85 -9.12
C PHE A 72 2.98 -24.01 -10.37
N ASP A 73 2.09 -23.09 -10.74
CA ASP A 73 2.30 -22.22 -11.89
C ASP A 73 3.07 -20.95 -11.51
N MET A 74 3.80 -20.37 -12.48
CA MET A 74 4.51 -19.11 -12.33
C MET A 74 3.61 -18.03 -11.70
N PRO A 75 4.17 -17.04 -10.97
CA PRO A 75 3.36 -15.96 -10.41
C PRO A 75 2.51 -15.31 -11.49
N VAL A 76 1.21 -15.60 -11.47
CA VAL A 76 0.27 -15.01 -12.42
C VAL A 76 0.25 -13.51 -12.17
N PHE A 77 0.58 -12.74 -13.20
CA PHE A 77 0.48 -11.30 -13.15
C PHE A 77 -0.99 -10.88 -13.09
N PRO A 78 -1.32 -9.87 -12.27
CA PRO A 78 -2.69 -9.36 -12.20
C PRO A 78 -3.09 -8.80 -13.57
N PRO A 79 -4.31 -9.09 -14.07
CA PRO A 79 -4.79 -8.45 -15.29
C PRO A 79 -4.99 -6.95 -15.06
N ASP A 80 -4.93 -6.13 -16.12
CA ASP A 80 -5.09 -4.67 -16.05
C ASP A 80 -6.32 -4.21 -15.27
N LYS A 81 -7.42 -4.97 -15.41
CA LYS A 81 -8.65 -4.76 -14.65
C LYS A 81 -8.41 -4.76 -13.13
N THR A 82 -7.58 -5.67 -12.64
CA THR A 82 -7.23 -5.79 -11.22
C THR A 82 -6.34 -4.63 -10.80
N ILE A 83 -5.34 -4.27 -11.61
CA ILE A 83 -4.45 -3.13 -11.34
C ILE A 83 -5.28 -1.84 -11.21
N LYS A 84 -6.21 -1.60 -12.16
CA LYS A 84 -7.14 -0.45 -12.11
C LYS A 84 -8.04 -0.44 -10.88
N LYS A 85 -8.46 -1.62 -10.40
CA LYS A 85 -9.24 -1.74 -9.16
C LYS A 85 -8.41 -1.37 -7.93
N TRP A 86 -7.15 -1.81 -7.84
CA TRP A 86 -6.26 -1.40 -6.74
C TRP A 86 -5.99 0.11 -6.75
N ARG A 87 -5.73 0.70 -7.92
CA ARG A 87 -5.60 2.15 -8.08
C ARG A 87 -6.86 2.89 -7.62
N SER A 88 -8.04 2.43 -8.04
CA SER A 88 -9.32 3.00 -7.64
C SER A 88 -9.59 2.86 -6.13
N TRP A 89 -9.14 1.75 -5.54
CA TRP A 89 -9.24 1.54 -4.10
C TRP A 89 -8.34 2.51 -3.35
N PHE A 90 -7.10 2.70 -3.81
CA PHE A 90 -6.15 3.63 -3.20
C PHE A 90 -6.72 5.04 -3.15
N GLU A 91 -7.21 5.58 -4.26
CA GLU A 91 -7.75 6.95 -4.28
C GLU A 91 -8.93 7.15 -3.31
N LYS A 92 -9.73 6.11 -3.07
CA LYS A 92 -10.88 6.16 -2.17
C LYS A 92 -10.52 5.95 -0.69
N ASN A 93 -9.38 5.32 -0.39
CA ASN A 93 -9.06 4.83 0.95
C ASN A 93 -7.67 5.25 1.46
N LYS A 94 -6.88 6.01 0.68
CA LYS A 94 -5.50 6.38 1.03
C LYS A 94 -5.37 7.08 2.38
N ASP A 95 -6.38 7.83 2.80
CA ASP A 95 -6.39 8.52 4.11
C ASP A 95 -6.62 7.58 5.29
N LEU A 96 -7.03 6.33 5.03
CA LEU A 96 -7.20 5.27 6.02
C LEU A 96 -5.94 4.42 6.19
N LEU A 97 -4.95 4.58 5.30
CA LEU A 97 -3.67 3.88 5.39
C LEU A 97 -2.82 4.46 6.51
N TYR A 98 -2.24 3.57 7.31
CA TYR A 98 -1.26 3.93 8.33
C TYR A 98 -0.23 2.81 8.48
N TYR A 99 0.95 3.16 8.94
CA TYR A 99 2.01 2.22 9.26
C TYR A 99 1.92 1.87 10.75
N ASP A 100 1.64 0.59 11.03
CA ASP A 100 1.63 0.07 12.40
C ASP A 100 3.08 -0.13 12.86
N GLU A 101 3.58 0.79 13.69
CA GLU A 101 4.97 0.73 14.20
C GLU A 101 5.27 -0.52 15.03
N LYS A 102 4.25 -1.11 15.67
CA LYS A 102 4.41 -2.28 16.53
C LYS A 102 4.58 -3.54 15.67
N GLU A 103 3.77 -3.67 14.64
CA GLU A 103 3.75 -4.84 13.75
C GLU A 103 4.63 -4.64 12.51
N LYS A 104 5.13 -3.42 12.30
CA LYS A 104 6.00 -2.99 11.17
C LYS A 104 5.37 -3.26 9.81
N GLU A 105 4.07 -2.99 9.70
CA GLU A 105 3.31 -3.22 8.47
C GLU A 105 2.31 -2.11 8.20
N VAL A 106 1.93 -1.93 6.94
CA VAL A 106 0.84 -1.03 6.56
C VAL A 106 -0.48 -1.69 6.87
N LYS A 107 -1.42 -0.92 7.41
CA LYS A 107 -2.78 -1.36 7.74
C LYS A 107 -3.82 -0.33 7.29
N VAL A 108 -5.08 -0.78 7.29
CA VAL A 108 -6.25 0.04 6.99
C VAL A 108 -7.04 0.27 8.26
N ARG A 109 -7.35 1.53 8.58
CA ARG A 109 -8.25 1.86 9.70
C ARG A 109 -9.66 1.35 9.39
N LYS A 110 -10.32 0.76 10.40
CA LYS A 110 -11.75 0.44 10.30
C LYS A 110 -12.55 1.75 10.20
N LYS A 111 -13.50 1.81 9.27
CA LYS A 111 -14.50 2.88 9.21
C LYS A 111 -15.50 2.76 10.35
#